data_AF-A0A966XXC2-F1
#
_entry.id   AF-A0A966XXC2-F1
#
_cell.length_a   1.000
_cell.length_b   1.000
_cell.length_c   1.000
_cell.angle_alpha   90.00
_cell.angle_beta   90.00
_cell.angle_gamma   90.00
#
_symmetry.space_group_name_H-M   'P 1'
#
loop_
_entity.id
_entity.type
_entity.pdbx_description
1 polymer ?
#
loop_
_entity_poly.entity_id
_entity_poly.type
_entity_poly.pdbx_seq_one_letter_code
_entity_poly.pdbx_strand_id
1 'polypeptide(L)' 'YALRGAGLLSSPRASYDFFGWGKAGKGEWVTLYTNSGHIYMTVAGIRFDTSGRGSNGSRWQSEMRSSSGFQIRHPNGL' A
#
# COMPACT_ATOMS: atom_id res chain seq x y z
N TYR A 1 -9.77 1.30 0.77
CA TYR A 1 -10.48 2.59 0.78
C TYR A 1 -9.65 3.74 0.23
N ALA A 2 -8.41 3.98 0.68
CA ALA A 2 -7.58 5.10 0.25
C ALA A 2 -7.48 5.28 -1.28
N LEU A 3 -7.15 4.22 -2.03
CA LEU A 3 -7.02 4.28 -3.49
C LEU A 3 -8.33 4.63 -4.20
N ARG A 4 -9.48 4.18 -3.68
CA ARG A 4 -10.79 4.58 -4.20
C ARG A 4 -11.09 6.05 -3.88
N GLY A 5 -10.77 6.49 -2.66
CA GLY A 5 -10.89 7.90 -2.27
C GLY A 5 -10.04 8.83 -3.14
N ALA A 6 -8.90 8.35 -3.63
CA ALA A 6 -8.04 9.04 -4.58
C ALA A 6 -8.48 8.91 -6.06
N GLY A 7 -9.61 8.26 -6.35
CA GLY A 7 -10.09 8.05 -7.73
C GLY A 7 -9.30 7.03 -8.55
N LEU A 8 -8.35 6.30 -7.94
CA LEU A 8 -7.49 5.32 -8.62
C LEU A 8 -8.18 3.96 -8.81
N LEU A 9 -9.28 3.71 -8.09
CA LEU A 9 -10.08 2.49 -8.17
C LEU A 9 -11.57 2.83 -8.14
N SER A 10 -12.38 2.07 -8.90
CA SER A 10 -13.85 2.18 -8.87
C SER A 10 -14.47 1.55 -7.61
N SER A 11 -13.86 0.48 -7.08
CA SER A 11 -14.30 -0.26 -5.90
C SER A 11 -13.12 -0.67 -5.00
N PRO A 12 -13.37 -0.99 -3.71
CA PRO A 12 -12.39 -1.71 -2.90
C PRO A 12 -12.01 -3.04 -3.55
N ARG A 13 -10.79 -3.51 -3.29
CA ARG A 13 -10.21 -4.74 -3.83
C ARG A 13 -9.48 -5.50 -2.74
N ALA A 14 -9.36 -6.82 -2.90
CA ALA A 14 -8.53 -7.66 -2.04
C ALA A 14 -7.05 -7.51 -2.41
N SER A 15 -6.14 -7.98 -1.56
CA SER A 15 -4.70 -7.81 -1.79
C SER A 15 -4.21 -8.52 -3.06
N TYR A 16 -4.69 -9.73 -3.33
CA TYR A 16 -4.32 -10.51 -4.51
C TYR A 16 -4.72 -9.84 -5.84
N ASP A 17 -5.76 -9.00 -5.85
CA ASP A 17 -6.18 -8.25 -7.05
C ASP A 17 -5.13 -7.22 -7.50
N PHE A 18 -4.13 -6.94 -6.67
CA PHE A 18 -3.06 -5.99 -6.97
C PHE A 18 -1.83 -6.62 -7.61
N PHE A 19 -1.71 -7.94 -7.71
CA PHE A 19 -0.50 -8.60 -8.25
C PHE A 19 -0.12 -8.11 -9.66
N GLY A 20 -1.13 -7.82 -10.49
CA GLY A 20 -0.96 -7.25 -11.84
C GLY A 20 -1.37 -5.77 -11.98
N TRP A 21 -1.78 -5.10 -10.91
CA TRP A 21 -2.32 -3.73 -11.00
C TRP A 21 -1.23 -2.66 -10.97
N GLY A 22 -1.42 -1.56 -11.72
CA GLY A 22 -0.43 -0.48 -11.80
C GLY A 22 0.88 -0.93 -12.47
N LYS A 23 2.01 -0.32 -12.08
CA LYS A 23 3.35 -0.70 -12.53
C LYS A 23 4.11 -1.48 -11.46
N ALA A 24 5.07 -2.30 -11.89
CA ALA A 24 5.96 -3.03 -10.99
C ALA A 24 7.00 -2.10 -10.35
N GLY A 25 7.38 -2.40 -9.11
CA GLY A 25 8.40 -1.66 -8.36
C GLY A 25 7.85 -0.49 -7.55
N LYS A 26 8.75 0.22 -6.88
CA LYS A 26 8.43 1.38 -6.05
C LYS A 26 8.00 2.57 -6.92
N GLY A 27 6.97 3.27 -6.47
CA GLY A 27 6.57 4.58 -7.02
C GLY A 27 7.37 5.71 -6.39
N GLU A 28 7.20 6.91 -6.92
CA GLU A 28 7.85 8.13 -6.43
C GLU A 28 7.22 8.58 -5.10
N TRP A 29 5.89 8.59 -5.07
CA TRP A 29 5.10 9.05 -3.94
C TRP A 29 4.35 7.91 -3.28
N VAL A 30 3.82 6.97 -4.06
CA VAL A 30 2.97 5.90 -3.56
C VAL A 30 3.55 4.55 -3.94
N THR A 31 3.80 3.71 -2.94
CA THR A 31 4.18 2.31 -3.17
C THR A 31 3.22 1.40 -2.42
N LEU A 32 2.67 0.41 -3.12
CA LEU A 32 1.88 -0.68 -2.56
C LEU A 32 2.77 -1.91 -2.38
N TYR A 33 2.58 -2.57 -1.25
CA TYR A 33 3.20 -3.84 -0.93
C TYR A 33 2.08 -4.85 -0.73
N THR A 34 1.96 -5.81 -1.64
CA THR A 34 0.85 -6.76 -1.65
C THR A 34 1.31 -8.21 -1.67
N ASN A 35 0.60 -9.07 -0.94
CA ASN A 35 0.71 -10.54 -1.05
C ASN A 35 -0.68 -11.18 -0.88
N SER A 36 -0.75 -12.52 -0.82
CA SER A 36 -2.03 -13.23 -0.78
C SER A 36 -2.87 -12.97 0.47
N GLY A 37 -2.26 -12.51 1.57
CA GLY A 37 -2.95 -12.30 2.85
C GLY A 37 -2.97 -10.86 3.35
N HIS A 38 -2.16 -9.96 2.79
CA HIS A 38 -2.03 -8.60 3.30
C HIS A 38 -1.66 -7.59 2.21
N ILE A 39 -2.10 -6.36 2.39
CA ILE A 39 -1.66 -5.22 1.61
C ILE A 39 -1.45 -4.01 2.52
N TYR A 40 -0.34 -3.32 2.31
CA TYR A 40 -0.06 -2.03 2.93
C TYR A 40 0.54 -1.07 1.89
N MET A 41 0.67 0.20 2.27
CA MET A 41 1.25 1.20 1.38
C MET A 41 2.20 2.13 2.10
N THR A 42 3.08 2.77 1.34
CA THR A 42 3.84 3.94 1.77
C THR A 42 3.42 5.14 0.92
N VAL A 43 3.23 6.28 1.56
CA VAL A 43 2.95 7.57 0.92
C VAL A 43 4.00 8.56 1.39
N ALA A 44 4.79 9.13 0.47
CA ALA A 44 5.89 10.05 0.79
C ALA A 44 6.85 9.50 1.88
N GLY A 45 7.12 8.19 1.84
CA GLY A 45 7.98 7.51 2.82
C GLY A 45 7.33 7.14 4.15
N ILE A 46 6.05 7.47 4.39
CA ILE A 46 5.33 7.08 5.62
C ILE A 46 4.44 5.88 5.34
N ARG A 47 4.52 4.84 6.19
CA ARG A 47 3.78 3.60 6.01
C ARG A 47 2.37 3.70 6.60
N PHE A 48 1.36 3.31 5.81
CA PHE A 48 0.01 3.02 6.28
C PHE A 48 -0.21 1.50 6.26
N ASP A 49 -0.39 0.91 7.44
CA ASP A 49 -0.51 -0.55 7.61
C ASP A 49 -1.45 -0.86 8.77
N THR A 50 -2.44 -1.73 8.54
CA THR A 50 -3.43 -2.13 9.56
C THR A 50 -2.85 -3.01 10.67
N SER A 51 -1.63 -3.53 10.53
CA SER A 51 -0.93 -4.22 11.61
C SER A 51 -0.41 -3.27 12.69
N GLY A 52 -0.03 -2.04 12.33
CA GLY A 52 0.42 -1.08 13.32
C GLY A 52 -0.76 -0.34 13.91
N ARG A 53 -1.11 -0.67 15.14
CA ARG A 53 -2.06 0.09 15.95
C ARG A 53 -1.19 1.03 16.79
N GLY A 54 -0.87 2.20 16.25
CA GLY A 54 -0.10 3.20 16.98
C GLY A 54 -0.82 3.59 18.27
N SER A 55 -0.07 3.97 19.31
CA SER A 55 -0.60 4.42 20.60
C SER A 55 -1.55 5.63 20.48
N ASN A 56 -1.39 6.41 19.41
CA ASN A 56 -2.23 7.56 19.05
C ASN A 56 -3.49 7.21 18.23
N GLY A 57 -3.79 5.94 18.02
CA GLY A 57 -4.93 5.49 17.21
C GLY A 57 -4.72 5.61 15.70
N SER A 58 -3.56 6.11 15.25
CA SER A 58 -3.20 6.18 13.84
C SER A 58 -2.66 4.82 13.35
N ARG A 59 -2.92 4.55 12.07
CA ARG A 59 -2.31 3.43 11.33
C ARG A 59 -1.10 3.88 10.50
N TRP A 60 -0.81 5.19 10.51
CA TRP A 60 0.39 5.76 9.92
C TRP A 60 1.58 5.58 10.85
N GLN A 61 2.68 5.10 10.29
CA GLN A 61 3.91 4.73 11.00
C GLN A 61 5.11 5.24 10.20
N SER A 62 6.06 5.89 10.89
CA SER A 62 7.38 6.23 10.33
C SER A 62 8.28 5.00 10.21
N GLU A 63 8.08 4.01 11.08
CA GLU A 63 8.85 2.77 11.06
C GLU A 63 8.42 1.86 9.89
N MET A 64 9.40 1.47 9.08
CA MET A 64 9.23 0.54 7.99
C MET A 64 9.26 -0.91 8.48
N ARG A 65 8.60 -1.78 7.72
CA ARG A 65 8.66 -3.23 7.92
C ARG A 65 9.45 -3.90 6.81
N SER A 66 9.89 -5.13 7.04
CA SER A 66 10.35 -5.99 5.95
C SER A 66 9.26 -6.17 4.90
N SER A 67 9.63 -5.97 3.63
CA SER A 67 8.80 -6.23 2.46
C SER A 67 9.01 -7.62 1.88
N SER A 68 9.76 -8.49 2.56
CA SER A 68 9.97 -9.87 2.10
C SER A 68 8.64 -10.59 1.93
N GLY A 69 8.47 -11.27 0.79
CA GLY A 69 7.21 -11.95 0.43
C GLY A 69 6.11 -11.03 -0.10
N PHE A 70 6.37 -9.73 -0.28
CA PHE A 70 5.43 -8.81 -0.92
C PHE A 70 5.86 -8.48 -2.35
N GLN A 71 4.89 -8.46 -3.26
CA GLN A 71 5.02 -7.84 -4.57
C GLN A 71 4.87 -6.33 -4.42
N ILE A 72 5.76 -5.60 -5.09
CA ILE A 72 5.82 -4.14 -5.01
C ILE A 72 5.19 -3.56 -6.26
N ARG A 73 4.18 -2.72 -6.08
CA ARG A 73 3.43 -2.07 -7.16
C ARG A 73 3.24 -0.58 -6.88
N HIS A 74 2.99 0.23 -7.90
CA HIS A 74 2.58 1.62 -7.72
C HIS A 74 1.51 2.03 -8.73
N PRO A 75 0.64 3.01 -8.40
CA PRO A 75 -0.29 3.60 -9.35
C PRO A 75 0.47 4.27 -10.51
N ASN A 76 -0.06 4.22 -11.73
CA ASN A 76 0.59 4.87 -12.87
C ASN A 76 0.73 6.38 -12.64
N GLY A 77 1.96 6.90 -12.69
CA GLY A 77 2.24 8.32 -12.49
C GLY A 77 2.40 8.75 -11.03
N LEU A 78 2.51 7.80 -10.09
CA LEU A 78 2.79 8.04 -8.65
C LEU A 78 3.84 7.07 -8.10
#